data_AF-A0A538FTK3-F1
#
_entry.id   AF-A0A538FTK3-F1
#
_cell.length_a   1.000
_cell.length_b   1.000
_cell.length_c   1.000
_cell.angle_alpha   90.00
_cell.angle_beta   90.00
_cell.angle_gamma   90.00
#
_symmetry.space_group_name_H-M   'P 1'
#
loop_
_entity.id
_entity.type
_entity.pdbx_description
1 polymer ?
#
loop_
_entity_poly.entity_id
_entity_poly.type
_entity_poly.pdbx_seq_one_letter_code
_entity_poly.pdbx_strand_id
1 'polypeptide(L)'
;MANLLLLDGCTFFLSQENGDVEANQPEGFFFNDVRHLSQWQLLVDGERLKPLTSRAVDYFSGRVVAAPEGKDPPLTVERDRFVTEGAHEDIVVSNHSSEERLLELELCFEADFADVLEAQHPGAYGSQTKIDVRARSVTLSFEQDGFRRATRLSFNRKGELKEDRAIFEVTIPPQTKWKLCVDLTPIEGARPRPPLLQCDSFGAPEPAMPLTLQEWLDKAPELDANDDLQHVYDRSLVDLASLRIRPREEHLGWAMPAGGVPWFLAVFGRDSLVAAYQTLPFQPSLARATLEALAENQAAERDDFTDAEPGKILHELRRGKLVGLGLDPHGPYYGTHDATQLFLILLDEYERWTGDTAFVRKLEPNARRALDWIDEDGDLDGDGFLEYESR
;
A
#
# COMPACT_ATOMS: atom_id res chain seq x y z
N MET A 1 17.34 -9.26 9.20
CA MET A 1 16.05 -9.87 9.60
C MET A 1 15.09 -9.53 8.49
N ALA A 2 14.42 -10.52 7.92
CA ALA A 2 13.65 -10.35 6.68
C ALA A 2 12.20 -9.97 7.02
N ASN A 3 11.80 -8.73 6.79
CA ASN A 3 10.42 -8.30 7.06
C ASN A 3 9.42 -8.93 6.06
N LEU A 4 8.18 -9.13 6.49
CA LEU A 4 7.06 -9.52 5.63
C LEU A 4 6.34 -8.25 5.16
N LEU A 5 6.30 -8.04 3.84
CA LEU A 5 5.57 -6.94 3.22
C LEU A 5 4.44 -7.50 2.37
N LEU A 6 3.22 -7.04 2.64
CA LEU A 6 2.03 -7.30 1.83
C LEU A 6 1.44 -5.96 1.39
N LEU A 7 0.95 -5.86 0.16
CA LEU A 7 0.41 -4.60 -0.36
C LEU A 7 -0.69 -4.81 -1.41
N ASP A 8 -1.57 -3.82 -1.54
CA ASP A 8 -2.50 -3.66 -2.64
C ASP A 8 -2.77 -2.17 -2.86
N GLY A 9 -2.26 -1.62 -3.96
CA GLY A 9 -2.32 -0.19 -4.23
C GLY A 9 -1.59 0.65 -3.18
N CYS A 10 -2.29 1.63 -2.61
CA CYS A 10 -1.76 2.53 -1.56
C CYS A 10 -1.95 1.98 -0.14
N THR A 11 -2.34 0.71 -0.01
CA THR A 11 -2.44 -0.01 1.27
C THR A 11 -1.27 -0.97 1.37
N PHE A 12 -0.56 -0.98 2.50
CA PHE A 12 0.46 -1.99 2.75
C PHE A 12 0.56 -2.34 4.23
N PHE A 13 1.09 -3.53 4.49
CA PHE A 13 1.34 -4.03 5.82
C PHE A 13 2.77 -4.55 5.87
N LEU A 14 3.63 -3.82 6.58
CA LEU A 14 5.00 -4.21 6.85
C LEU A 14 5.08 -4.75 8.29
N SER A 15 5.55 -5.98 8.46
CA SER A 15 5.69 -6.63 9.77
C SER A 15 7.00 -7.42 9.88
N GLN A 16 7.35 -7.80 11.10
CA GLN A 16 8.43 -8.75 11.37
C GLN A 16 8.10 -10.15 10.83
N GLU A 17 9.08 -11.05 10.86
CA GLU A 17 8.92 -12.45 10.39
C GLU A 17 7.79 -13.20 11.11
N ASN A 18 7.54 -12.92 12.39
CA ASN A 18 6.44 -13.52 13.14
C ASN A 18 5.07 -12.85 12.90
N GLY A 19 5.01 -11.88 11.98
CA GLY A 19 3.83 -11.11 11.63
C GLY A 19 3.53 -9.95 12.57
N ASP A 20 4.34 -9.75 13.62
CA ASP A 20 4.12 -8.67 14.58
C ASP A 20 4.62 -7.31 14.05
N VAL A 21 4.02 -6.25 14.60
CA VAL A 21 4.48 -4.87 14.48
C VAL A 21 4.79 -4.38 15.88
N GLU A 22 5.99 -3.85 16.04
CA GLU A 22 6.45 -3.27 17.30
C GLU A 22 6.41 -1.75 17.24
N ALA A 23 5.96 -1.13 18.34
CA ALA A 23 6.03 0.31 18.50
C ALA A 23 7.49 0.80 18.36
N ASN A 24 7.66 1.98 17.75
CA ASN A 24 8.95 2.64 17.47
C ASN A 24 9.84 2.01 16.39
N GLN A 25 9.34 1.02 15.66
CA GLN A 25 9.94 0.57 14.41
C GLN A 25 9.17 1.16 13.21
N PRO A 26 9.71 1.12 11.98
CA PRO A 26 9.00 1.62 10.81
C PRO A 26 7.85 0.71 10.37
N GLU A 27 7.76 -0.51 10.89
CA GLU A 27 6.66 -1.44 10.61
C GLU A 27 5.28 -0.85 10.95
N GLY A 28 4.24 -1.40 10.33
CA GLY A 28 2.87 -0.95 10.53
C GLY A 28 1.91 -1.40 9.43
N PHE A 29 0.64 -1.13 9.70
CA PHE A 29 -0.40 -1.14 8.69
C PHE A 29 -0.61 0.28 8.18
N PHE A 30 -0.44 0.49 6.89
CA PHE A 30 -0.48 1.79 6.25
C PHE A 30 -1.57 1.85 5.18
N PHE A 31 -2.19 3.02 5.07
CA PHE A 31 -3.16 3.35 4.03
C PHE A 31 -3.03 4.83 3.68
N ASN A 32 -2.87 5.13 2.38
CA ASN A 32 -2.73 6.51 1.87
C ASN A 32 -1.70 7.34 2.66
N ASP A 33 -0.47 6.83 2.77
CA ASP A 33 0.66 7.45 3.47
C ASP A 33 0.45 7.70 4.98
N VAL A 34 -0.53 7.05 5.62
CA VAL A 34 -0.76 7.13 7.08
C VAL A 34 -0.57 5.76 7.73
N ARG A 35 0.17 5.70 8.85
CA ARG A 35 0.29 4.52 9.69
C ARG A 35 -0.94 4.32 10.57
N HIS A 36 -1.84 3.45 10.14
CA HIS A 36 -3.08 3.11 10.82
C HIS A 36 -2.91 2.18 12.02
N LEU A 37 -1.84 1.39 12.07
CA LEU A 37 -1.40 0.64 13.26
C LEU A 37 0.11 0.73 13.41
N SER A 38 0.56 1.20 14.57
CA SER A 38 1.95 1.28 15.00
C SER A 38 2.36 0.10 15.90
N GLN A 39 1.38 -0.65 16.40
CA GLN A 39 1.59 -1.92 17.09
C GLN A 39 0.51 -2.91 16.66
N TRP A 40 0.91 -4.16 16.43
CA TRP A 40 0.04 -5.28 16.12
C TRP A 40 0.76 -6.56 16.54
N GLN A 41 0.54 -7.01 17.77
CA GLN A 41 1.35 -8.05 18.39
C GLN A 41 0.47 -9.19 18.89
N LEU A 42 0.84 -10.44 18.57
CA LEU A 42 0.13 -11.63 19.02
C LEU A 42 0.92 -12.34 20.13
N LEU A 43 0.28 -12.50 21.29
CA LEU A 43 0.81 -13.24 22.44
C LEU A 43 -0.03 -14.47 22.73
N VAL A 44 0.63 -15.54 23.17
CA VAL A 44 -0.01 -16.75 23.71
C VAL A 44 0.50 -16.94 25.13
N ASP A 45 -0.40 -16.95 26.11
CA ASP A 45 -0.09 -17.02 27.54
C ASP A 45 0.93 -15.95 27.99
N GLY A 46 0.81 -14.74 27.42
CA GLY A 46 1.70 -13.60 27.68
C GLY A 46 3.05 -13.64 26.96
N GLU A 47 3.34 -14.70 26.21
CA GLU A 47 4.64 -14.92 25.56
C GLU A 47 4.58 -14.66 24.05
N ARG A 48 5.69 -14.15 23.49
CA ARG A 48 5.85 -13.93 22.04
C ARG A 48 6.07 -15.26 21.31
N LEU A 49 5.55 -15.34 20.09
CA LEU A 49 5.71 -16.51 19.23
C LEU A 49 7.00 -16.41 18.42
N LYS A 50 7.71 -17.54 18.29
CA LYS A 50 8.87 -17.68 17.40
C LYS A 50 8.42 -18.10 16.01
N PRO A 51 8.84 -17.39 14.94
CA PRO A 51 8.50 -17.76 13.58
C PRO A 51 9.16 -19.08 13.22
N LEU A 52 8.38 -20.01 12.65
CA LEU A 52 8.87 -21.24 12.02
C LEU A 52 9.00 -21.06 10.51
N THR A 53 8.03 -20.36 9.89
CA THR A 53 8.10 -19.91 8.51
C THR A 53 7.28 -18.64 8.32
N SER A 54 7.70 -17.79 7.39
CA SER A 54 7.03 -16.54 7.05
C SER A 54 7.25 -16.28 5.57
N ARG A 55 6.17 -16.11 4.81
CA ARG A 55 6.25 -15.88 3.37
C ARG A 55 5.03 -15.16 2.83
N ALA A 56 5.28 -14.26 1.88
CA ALA A 56 4.26 -13.84 0.93
C ALA A 56 3.88 -15.04 0.05
N VAL A 57 2.57 -15.28 -0.11
CA VAL A 57 2.02 -16.27 -1.04
C VAL A 57 1.76 -15.56 -2.37
N ASP A 58 1.07 -14.42 -2.30
CA ASP A 58 0.97 -13.40 -3.34
C ASP A 58 1.53 -12.08 -2.81
N TYR A 59 1.65 -11.05 -3.65
CA TYR A 59 2.10 -9.73 -3.17
C TYR A 59 1.14 -9.08 -2.15
N PHE A 60 -0.13 -9.50 -2.13
CA PHE A 60 -1.18 -9.00 -1.23
C PHE A 60 -1.55 -9.99 -0.11
N SER A 61 -1.00 -11.21 -0.12
CA SER A 61 -1.36 -12.27 0.82
C SER A 61 -0.13 -12.95 1.42
N GLY A 62 -0.15 -13.24 2.72
CA GLY A 62 0.99 -13.84 3.41
C GLY A 62 0.57 -14.82 4.48
N ARG A 63 1.42 -15.81 4.72
CA ARG A 63 1.27 -16.78 5.80
C ARG A 63 2.48 -16.77 6.71
N VAL A 64 2.21 -16.64 8.00
CA VAL A 64 3.18 -16.88 9.08
C VAL A 64 2.76 -18.12 9.84
N VAL A 65 3.69 -19.03 10.07
CA VAL A 65 3.51 -20.11 11.05
C VAL A 65 4.53 -19.89 12.15
N ALA A 66 4.05 -19.79 13.38
CA ALA A 66 4.86 -19.54 14.55
C ALA A 66 4.46 -20.49 15.68
N ALA A 67 5.30 -20.60 16.71
CA ALA A 67 5.02 -21.42 17.87
C ALA A 67 5.64 -20.80 19.14
N PRO A 68 5.14 -21.16 20.34
CA PRO A 68 5.82 -20.81 21.59
C PRO A 68 7.26 -21.35 21.62
N GLU A 69 8.12 -20.70 22.42
CA GLU A 69 9.49 -21.17 22.58
C GLU A 69 9.55 -22.54 23.28
N GLY A 70 10.31 -23.48 22.71
CA GLY A 70 10.46 -24.81 23.28
C GLY A 70 10.99 -25.83 22.27
N LYS A 71 11.45 -26.99 22.75
CA LYS A 71 12.05 -28.03 21.90
C LYS A 71 11.03 -28.82 21.06
N ASP A 72 9.76 -28.84 21.48
CA ASP A 72 8.64 -29.46 20.76
C ASP A 72 7.35 -28.75 21.20
N PRO A 73 7.03 -27.57 20.65
CA PRO A 73 5.89 -26.80 21.13
C PRO A 73 4.59 -27.58 20.87
N PRO A 74 3.70 -27.71 21.88
CA PRO A 74 2.45 -28.48 21.73
C PRO A 74 1.41 -27.77 20.86
N LEU A 75 1.68 -26.52 20.47
CA LEU A 75 0.80 -25.65 19.74
C LEU A 75 1.55 -25.02 18.55
N THR A 76 0.83 -24.79 17.46
CA THR A 76 1.27 -23.88 16.40
C THR A 76 0.23 -22.80 16.19
N VAL A 77 0.67 -21.63 15.76
CA VAL A 77 -0.17 -20.50 15.41
C VAL A 77 0.10 -20.17 13.94
N GLU A 78 -0.96 -20.24 13.13
CA GLU A 78 -0.95 -19.84 11.73
C GLU A 78 -1.62 -18.47 11.64
N ARG A 79 -0.96 -17.49 11.02
CA ARG A 79 -1.51 -16.17 10.71
C ARG A 79 -1.55 -16.01 9.21
N ASP A 80 -2.76 -15.83 8.70
CA ASP A 80 -3.08 -15.70 7.30
C ASP A 80 -3.56 -14.27 7.06
N ARG A 81 -2.71 -13.45 6.45
CA ARG A 81 -2.94 -12.01 6.29
C ARG A 81 -3.21 -11.66 4.83
N PHE A 82 -4.18 -10.77 4.64
CA PHE A 82 -4.54 -10.20 3.35
C PHE A 82 -4.54 -8.68 3.44
N VAL A 83 -4.02 -8.03 2.41
CA VAL A 83 -4.09 -6.58 2.23
C VAL A 83 -4.89 -6.28 0.96
N THR A 84 -5.88 -5.40 1.07
CA THR A 84 -6.72 -4.90 -0.02
C THR A 84 -6.98 -3.40 0.23
N GLU A 85 -8.24 -2.94 0.26
CA GLU A 85 -8.56 -1.60 0.78
C GLU A 85 -8.29 -1.48 2.29
N GLY A 86 -8.53 -2.55 3.02
CA GLY A 86 -8.14 -2.74 4.42
C GLY A 86 -7.21 -3.94 4.55
N ALA A 87 -7.09 -4.48 5.75
CA ALA A 87 -6.43 -5.76 5.95
C ALA A 87 -7.33 -6.76 6.69
N HIS A 88 -7.14 -8.04 6.41
CA HIS A 88 -7.81 -9.14 7.09
C HIS A 88 -6.76 -10.10 7.64
N GLU A 89 -6.97 -10.61 8.85
CA GLU A 89 -6.10 -11.62 9.43
C GLU A 89 -6.90 -12.77 10.05
N ASP A 90 -6.62 -13.97 9.54
CA ASP A 90 -7.07 -15.25 10.08
C ASP A 90 -5.98 -15.80 11.02
N ILE A 91 -6.30 -15.95 12.31
CA ILE A 91 -5.40 -16.51 13.33
C ILE A 91 -5.91 -17.88 13.74
N VAL A 92 -5.14 -18.93 13.44
CA VAL A 92 -5.49 -20.32 13.74
C VAL A 92 -4.50 -20.91 14.73
N VAL A 93 -4.98 -21.25 15.93
CA VAL A 93 -4.20 -21.96 16.95
C VAL A 93 -4.53 -23.45 16.85
N SER A 94 -3.51 -24.28 16.59
CA SER A 94 -3.64 -25.73 16.46
C SER A 94 -3.00 -26.45 17.65
N ASN A 95 -3.74 -27.35 18.30
CA ASN A 95 -3.23 -28.18 19.38
C ASN A 95 -2.79 -29.55 18.84
N HIS A 96 -1.49 -29.81 18.89
CA HIS A 96 -0.88 -31.06 18.41
C HIS A 96 -0.66 -32.08 19.53
N SER A 97 -1.08 -31.78 20.75
CA SER A 97 -0.96 -32.68 21.89
C SER A 97 -2.18 -33.60 22.04
N SER A 98 -2.07 -34.61 22.91
CA SER A 98 -3.16 -35.51 23.28
C SER A 98 -4.03 -34.97 24.43
N GLU A 99 -3.74 -33.77 24.93
CA GLU A 99 -4.40 -33.15 26.07
C GLU A 99 -5.14 -31.88 25.65
N GLU A 100 -6.23 -31.56 26.34
CA GLU A 100 -6.89 -30.27 26.19
C GLU A 100 -5.96 -29.14 26.67
N ARG A 101 -5.93 -28.04 25.92
CA ARG A 101 -5.13 -26.86 26.27
C ARG A 101 -6.06 -25.69 26.56
N LEU A 102 -5.84 -25.07 27.71
CA LEU A 102 -6.43 -23.79 28.10
C LEU A 102 -5.32 -22.76 27.92
N LEU A 103 -5.60 -21.72 27.12
CA LEU A 103 -4.63 -20.67 26.80
C LEU A 103 -5.32 -19.31 26.70
N GLU A 104 -4.55 -18.27 26.96
CA GLU A 104 -4.92 -16.89 26.73
C GLU A 104 -4.30 -16.40 25.43
N LEU A 105 -5.12 -15.96 24.49
CA LEU A 105 -4.67 -15.30 23.27
C LEU A 105 -4.87 -13.78 23.43
N GLU A 106 -3.77 -13.03 23.37
CA GLU A 106 -3.80 -11.56 23.44
C GLU A 106 -3.33 -10.95 22.12
N LEU A 107 -4.13 -10.02 21.58
CA LEU A 107 -3.75 -9.15 20.48
C LEU A 107 -3.56 -7.73 21.02
N CYS A 108 -2.30 -7.27 21.11
CA CYS A 108 -1.98 -5.90 21.48
C CYS A 108 -1.99 -5.01 20.23
N PHE A 109 -2.54 -3.81 20.33
CA PHE A 109 -2.62 -2.88 19.21
C PHE A 109 -2.52 -1.43 19.65
N GLU A 110 -1.87 -0.62 18.82
CA GLU A 110 -1.78 0.83 18.98
C GLU A 110 -1.83 1.50 17.61
N ALA A 111 -2.27 2.75 17.58
CA ALA A 111 -2.28 3.59 16.39
C ALA A 111 -1.77 4.99 16.72
N ASP A 112 -0.81 5.47 15.92
CA ASP A 112 -0.25 6.81 16.03
C ASP A 112 -0.63 7.72 14.86
N PHE A 113 -1.21 7.17 13.78
CA PHE A 113 -1.58 7.91 12.58
C PHE A 113 -0.43 8.78 12.05
N ALA A 114 0.80 8.30 12.23
CA ALA A 114 1.99 8.96 11.72
C ALA A 114 1.96 9.02 10.20
N ASP A 115 2.53 10.08 9.64
CA ASP A 115 2.83 10.14 8.22
C ASP A 115 3.85 9.04 7.85
N VAL A 116 3.82 8.55 6.61
CA VAL A 116 4.79 7.54 6.14
C VAL A 116 6.25 8.01 6.24
N LEU A 117 6.50 9.33 6.12
CA LEU A 117 7.83 9.92 6.29
C LEU A 117 8.23 9.99 7.77
N GLU A 118 7.27 10.30 8.63
CA GLU A 118 7.45 10.27 10.08
C GLU A 118 7.76 8.85 10.56
N ALA A 119 6.97 7.85 10.14
CA ALA A 119 7.09 6.46 10.60
C ALA A 119 8.47 5.83 10.36
N GLN A 120 9.24 6.33 9.39
CA GLN A 120 10.61 5.87 9.11
C GLN A 120 11.62 6.27 10.20
N HIS A 121 11.25 7.20 11.07
CA HIS A 121 12.09 7.68 12.16
C HIS A 121 11.45 7.28 13.50
N PRO A 122 12.25 6.95 14.52
CA PRO A 122 11.72 6.79 15.87
C PRO A 122 11.28 8.16 16.42
N GLY A 123 10.05 8.26 16.89
CA GLY A 123 9.53 9.50 17.46
C GLY A 123 8.12 9.37 17.99
N ALA A 124 7.79 10.21 18.98
CA ALA A 124 6.42 10.39 19.43
C ALA A 124 5.73 11.44 18.54
N TYR A 125 4.99 11.01 17.53
CA TYR A 125 4.31 11.89 16.57
C TYR A 125 2.99 12.47 17.10
N GLY A 126 3.02 12.98 18.34
CA GLY A 126 2.04 13.92 18.90
C GLY A 126 0.55 13.58 18.77
N SER A 127 0.16 12.33 18.50
CA SER A 127 -1.22 12.00 18.19
C SER A 127 -2.03 11.70 19.45
N GLN A 128 -3.00 12.54 19.79
CA GLN A 128 -4.03 12.16 20.76
C GLN A 128 -5.03 11.22 20.08
N THR A 129 -4.81 9.92 20.23
CA THR A 129 -5.72 8.89 19.71
C THR A 129 -6.90 8.72 20.65
N LYS A 130 -8.13 8.85 20.12
CA LYS A 130 -9.37 8.54 20.82
C LYS A 130 -9.81 7.12 20.49
N ILE A 131 -10.22 6.37 21.52
CA ILE A 131 -10.56 4.95 21.41
C ILE A 131 -12.05 4.75 21.76
N ASP A 132 -12.78 4.02 20.92
CA ASP A 132 -14.16 3.58 21.16
C ASP A 132 -14.22 2.04 21.17
N VAL A 133 -14.48 1.47 22.35
CA VAL A 133 -14.58 0.02 22.54
C VAL A 133 -16.05 -0.40 22.49
N ARG A 134 -16.36 -1.39 21.65
CA ARG A 134 -17.67 -2.03 21.53
C ARG A 134 -17.56 -3.52 21.83
N ALA A 135 -18.68 -4.24 21.78
CA ALA A 135 -18.71 -5.66 22.14
C ALA A 135 -17.83 -6.58 21.26
N ARG A 136 -17.54 -6.17 20.02
CA ARG A 136 -16.76 -6.95 19.02
C ARG A 136 -15.87 -6.09 18.12
N SER A 137 -15.66 -4.84 18.50
CA SER A 137 -14.81 -3.95 17.71
C SER A 137 -14.18 -2.87 18.57
N VAL A 138 -12.99 -2.44 18.17
CA VAL A 138 -12.31 -1.28 18.74
C VAL A 138 -12.04 -0.30 17.60
N THR A 139 -12.39 0.97 17.77
CA THR A 139 -12.06 2.02 16.80
C THR A 139 -11.08 3.00 17.42
N LEU A 140 -9.90 3.10 16.85
CA LEU A 140 -8.89 4.12 17.16
C LEU A 140 -9.07 5.27 16.18
N SER A 141 -9.04 6.52 16.64
CA SER A 141 -9.33 7.70 15.82
C SER A 141 -8.43 8.86 16.16
N PHE A 142 -8.05 9.62 15.14
CA PHE A 142 -7.22 10.81 15.22
C PHE A 142 -7.88 11.95 14.46
N GLU A 143 -7.84 13.13 15.07
CA GLU A 143 -8.29 14.37 14.46
C GLU A 143 -7.36 15.51 14.87
N GLN A 144 -6.84 16.24 13.88
CA GLN A 144 -6.08 17.46 14.08
C GLN A 144 -6.36 18.41 12.92
N ASP A 145 -6.72 19.66 13.22
CA ASP A 145 -6.93 20.73 12.23
C ASP A 145 -7.77 20.33 11.00
N GLY A 146 -8.79 19.49 11.21
CA GLY A 146 -9.69 19.00 10.16
C GLY A 146 -9.21 17.72 9.45
N PHE A 147 -7.95 17.33 9.60
CA PHE A 147 -7.45 16.03 9.15
C PHE A 147 -7.96 14.92 10.06
N ARG A 148 -8.71 13.97 9.49
CA ARG A 148 -9.36 12.88 10.24
C ARG A 148 -8.98 11.52 9.68
N ARG A 149 -8.53 10.63 10.57
CA ARG A 149 -8.27 9.21 10.26
C ARG A 149 -8.77 8.34 11.40
N ALA A 150 -9.22 7.15 11.07
CA ALA A 150 -9.54 6.14 12.06
C ALA A 150 -9.20 4.74 11.54
N THR A 151 -9.03 3.80 12.47
CA THR A 151 -8.83 2.37 12.19
C THR A 151 -9.82 1.60 13.05
N ARG A 152 -10.66 0.79 12.42
CA ARG A 152 -11.57 -0.11 13.13
C ARG A 152 -11.05 -1.54 13.05
N LEU A 153 -10.85 -2.13 14.22
CA LEU A 153 -10.59 -3.55 14.43
C LEU A 153 -11.92 -4.25 14.68
N SER A 154 -12.30 -5.24 13.87
CA SER A 154 -13.53 -6.00 14.04
C SER A 154 -13.23 -7.48 14.21
N PHE A 155 -13.77 -8.10 15.26
CA PHE A 155 -13.49 -9.48 15.63
C PHE A 155 -14.73 -10.35 15.41
N ASN A 156 -14.57 -11.52 14.76
CA ASN A 156 -15.69 -12.44 14.55
C ASN A 156 -16.15 -13.14 15.84
N ARG A 157 -15.27 -13.23 16.85
CA ARG A 157 -15.54 -13.81 18.18
C ARG A 157 -15.69 -12.74 19.25
N LYS A 158 -16.35 -13.10 20.35
CA LYS A 158 -16.38 -12.27 21.56
C LYS A 158 -15.12 -12.55 22.38
N GLY A 159 -14.48 -11.51 22.86
CA GLY A 159 -13.39 -11.54 23.82
C GLY A 159 -13.53 -10.36 24.79
N GLU A 160 -12.59 -10.23 25.72
CA GLU A 160 -12.48 -9.04 26.55
C GLU A 160 -11.69 -7.97 25.77
N LEU A 161 -12.41 -6.96 25.26
CA LEU A 161 -11.80 -5.87 24.50
C LEU A 161 -11.48 -4.70 25.43
N LYS A 162 -10.23 -4.23 25.37
CA LYS A 162 -9.71 -3.07 26.08
C LYS A 162 -9.28 -2.00 25.06
N GLU A 163 -8.76 -0.89 25.57
CA GLU A 163 -8.30 0.21 24.72
C GLU A 163 -7.03 -0.15 23.93
N ASP A 164 -6.17 -1.01 24.47
CA ASP A 164 -4.84 -1.35 23.93
C ASP A 164 -4.68 -2.84 23.53
N ARG A 165 -5.67 -3.68 23.85
CA ARG A 165 -5.61 -5.12 23.58
C ARG A 165 -6.98 -5.79 23.49
N ALA A 166 -7.00 -6.95 22.85
CA ALA A 166 -8.12 -7.88 22.83
C ALA A 166 -7.69 -9.24 23.40
N ILE A 167 -8.39 -9.73 24.42
CA ILE A 167 -8.06 -10.97 25.12
C ILE A 167 -9.13 -12.03 24.86
N PHE A 168 -8.69 -13.24 24.53
CA PHE A 168 -9.55 -14.40 24.32
C PHE A 168 -9.07 -15.57 25.17
N GLU A 169 -9.90 -16.02 26.11
CA GLU A 169 -9.70 -17.30 26.77
C GLU A 169 -10.13 -18.42 25.83
N VAL A 170 -9.21 -19.34 25.52
CA VAL A 170 -9.41 -20.37 24.52
C VAL A 170 -9.19 -21.76 25.12
N THR A 171 -10.18 -22.63 24.92
CA THR A 171 -10.06 -24.07 25.18
C THR A 171 -9.93 -24.80 23.84
N ILE A 172 -8.81 -25.50 23.63
CA ILE A 172 -8.55 -26.27 22.41
C ILE A 172 -8.41 -27.76 22.75
N PRO A 173 -9.38 -28.60 22.38
CA PRO A 173 -9.30 -30.04 22.55
C PRO A 173 -8.08 -30.67 21.84
N PRO A 174 -7.68 -31.89 22.23
CA PRO A 174 -6.59 -32.62 21.57
C PRO A 174 -6.77 -32.71 20.06
N GLN A 175 -5.71 -32.47 19.28
CA GLN A 175 -5.70 -32.62 17.81
C GLN A 175 -6.74 -31.74 17.09
N THR A 176 -7.14 -30.61 17.67
CA THR A 176 -8.11 -29.68 17.07
C THR A 176 -7.54 -28.27 16.90
N LYS A 177 -8.32 -27.41 16.24
CA LYS A 177 -7.96 -26.03 15.92
C LYS A 177 -9.00 -25.06 16.47
N TRP A 178 -8.55 -23.87 16.84
CA TRP A 178 -9.38 -22.71 17.12
C TRP A 178 -9.00 -21.57 16.19
N LYS A 179 -9.98 -20.77 15.76
CA LYS A 179 -9.78 -19.72 14.75
C LYS A 179 -10.39 -18.38 15.19
N LEU A 180 -9.63 -17.30 15.06
CA LEU A 180 -10.09 -15.90 15.17
C LEU A 180 -9.91 -15.21 13.81
N CYS A 181 -10.91 -14.42 13.42
CA CYS A 181 -10.84 -13.60 12.21
C CYS A 181 -10.92 -12.13 12.63
N VAL A 182 -10.00 -11.31 12.12
CA VAL A 182 -9.91 -9.88 12.43
C VAL A 182 -9.89 -9.04 11.15
N ASP A 183 -10.80 -8.09 11.05
CA ASP A 183 -10.79 -7.08 10.00
C ASP A 183 -10.18 -5.77 10.51
N LEU A 184 -9.25 -5.22 9.74
CA LEU A 184 -8.57 -3.96 9.93
C LEU A 184 -9.09 -2.99 8.87
N THR A 185 -10.03 -2.13 9.26
CA THR A 185 -10.70 -1.20 8.34
C THR A 185 -10.17 0.23 8.56
N PRO A 186 -9.30 0.76 7.68
CA PRO A 186 -8.98 2.17 7.69
C PRO A 186 -10.22 3.00 7.31
N ILE A 187 -10.30 4.20 7.87
CA ILE A 187 -11.39 5.15 7.66
C ILE A 187 -10.77 6.51 7.35
N GLU A 188 -11.08 7.03 6.17
CA GLU A 188 -10.69 8.36 5.72
C GLU A 188 -11.89 9.30 5.81
N GLY A 189 -11.83 10.26 6.74
CA GLY A 189 -12.99 11.09 7.07
C GLY A 189 -14.19 10.26 7.54
N ALA A 190 -15.21 10.12 6.67
CA ALA A 190 -16.42 9.32 6.94
C ALA A 190 -16.52 8.05 6.08
N ARG A 191 -15.49 7.74 5.28
CA ARG A 191 -15.50 6.61 4.33
C ARG A 191 -14.70 5.43 4.88
N PRO A 192 -15.36 4.35 5.34
CA PRO A 192 -14.66 3.12 5.70
C PRO A 192 -14.18 2.39 4.44
N ARG A 193 -13.03 1.74 4.57
CA ARG A 193 -12.36 0.97 3.51
C ARG A 193 -12.18 -0.47 4.02
N PRO A 194 -13.25 -1.28 4.07
CA PRO A 194 -13.17 -2.62 4.64
C PRO A 194 -12.29 -3.53 3.76
N PRO A 195 -11.66 -4.56 4.32
CA PRO A 195 -11.02 -5.57 3.50
C PRO A 195 -12.04 -6.21 2.55
N LEU A 196 -11.65 -6.45 1.31
CA LEU A 196 -12.51 -7.11 0.31
C LEU A 196 -12.64 -8.62 0.59
N LEU A 197 -11.60 -9.20 1.19
CA LEU A 197 -11.56 -10.59 1.60
C LEU A 197 -12.01 -10.74 3.05
N GLN A 198 -12.82 -11.76 3.33
CA GLN A 198 -13.37 -12.04 4.65
C GLN A 198 -12.81 -13.34 5.23
N CYS A 199 -13.19 -13.66 6.47
CA CYS A 199 -12.86 -14.90 7.17
C CYS A 199 -13.04 -16.12 6.26
N ASP A 200 -12.04 -17.01 6.21
CA ASP A 200 -12.00 -18.22 5.36
C ASP A 200 -11.83 -17.98 3.84
N SER A 201 -11.52 -16.75 3.41
CA SER A 201 -11.22 -16.46 2.00
C SER A 201 -9.78 -16.80 1.59
N PHE A 202 -9.01 -17.52 2.43
CA PHE A 202 -7.63 -17.83 2.12
C PHE A 202 -7.51 -18.75 0.91
N GLY A 203 -6.87 -18.25 -0.16
CA GLY A 203 -6.76 -18.94 -1.45
C GLY A 203 -7.90 -18.67 -2.43
N ALA A 204 -8.83 -17.75 -2.13
CA ALA A 204 -9.87 -17.28 -3.05
C ALA A 204 -9.69 -15.78 -3.36
N PRO A 205 -8.74 -15.41 -4.25
CA PRO A 205 -8.35 -14.01 -4.44
C PRO A 205 -9.37 -13.22 -5.29
N GLU A 206 -9.84 -12.09 -4.76
CA GLU A 206 -10.40 -10.98 -5.53
C GLU A 206 -9.76 -9.66 -5.03
N PRO A 207 -8.51 -9.36 -5.44
CA PRO A 207 -7.84 -8.12 -5.06
C PRO A 207 -8.56 -6.90 -5.65
N ALA A 208 -8.26 -5.72 -5.13
CA ALA A 208 -8.96 -4.48 -5.46
C ALA A 208 -8.57 -3.89 -6.85
N MET A 209 -7.89 -4.68 -7.68
CA MET A 209 -7.33 -4.22 -8.95
C MET A 209 -8.29 -4.40 -10.14
N PRO A 210 -8.26 -3.51 -11.14
CA PRO A 210 -9.12 -3.64 -12.33
C PRO A 210 -8.90 -4.94 -13.13
N LEU A 211 -7.71 -5.52 -13.01
CA LEU A 211 -7.33 -6.81 -13.59
C LEU A 211 -6.81 -7.70 -12.47
N THR A 212 -7.33 -8.93 -12.42
CA THR A 212 -6.77 -9.99 -11.56
C THR A 212 -5.31 -10.27 -11.94
N LEU A 213 -4.55 -10.89 -11.05
CA LEU A 213 -3.16 -11.26 -11.36
C LEU A 213 -3.10 -12.21 -12.56
N GLN A 214 -4.05 -13.15 -12.69
CA GLN A 214 -4.09 -14.04 -13.84
C GLN A 214 -4.34 -13.30 -15.15
N GLU A 215 -5.36 -12.42 -15.21
CA GLU A 215 -5.63 -11.61 -16.40
C GLU A 215 -4.47 -10.67 -16.75
N TRP A 216 -3.73 -10.21 -15.75
CA TRP A 216 -2.52 -9.41 -15.95
C TRP A 216 -1.42 -10.22 -16.64
N LEU A 217 -1.15 -11.44 -16.15
CA LEU A 217 -0.16 -12.34 -16.73
C LEU A 217 -0.56 -12.77 -18.15
N ASP A 218 -1.84 -13.12 -18.36
CA ASP A 218 -2.36 -13.57 -19.66
C ASP A 218 -2.30 -12.48 -20.75
N LYS A 219 -2.22 -11.20 -20.36
CA LYS A 219 -2.08 -10.07 -21.31
C LYS A 219 -0.64 -9.78 -21.71
N ALA A 220 0.34 -10.30 -20.98
CA ALA A 220 1.74 -10.11 -21.32
C ALA A 220 2.12 -11.03 -22.50
N PRO A 221 3.09 -10.63 -23.33
CA PRO A 221 3.65 -11.51 -24.36
C PRO A 221 4.21 -12.81 -23.77
N GLU A 222 4.11 -13.91 -24.51
CA GLU A 222 4.81 -15.14 -24.12
C GLU A 222 6.31 -15.02 -24.42
N LEU A 223 7.15 -15.44 -23.47
CA LEU A 223 8.60 -15.50 -23.63
C LEU A 223 9.04 -16.94 -23.88
N ASP A 224 9.65 -17.20 -25.04
CA ASP A 224 10.34 -18.46 -25.34
C ASP A 224 11.84 -18.32 -25.00
N ALA A 225 12.26 -18.95 -23.92
CA ALA A 225 13.61 -18.86 -23.37
C ALA A 225 13.97 -20.09 -22.52
N ASN A 226 15.16 -20.09 -21.91
CA ASN A 226 15.49 -21.09 -20.89
C ASN A 226 14.73 -20.84 -19.57
N ASP A 227 14.71 -21.86 -18.71
CA ASP A 227 13.96 -21.86 -17.45
C ASP A 227 14.32 -20.67 -16.53
N ASP A 228 15.61 -20.32 -16.44
CA ASP A 228 16.08 -19.22 -15.59
C ASP A 228 15.52 -17.87 -16.06
N LEU A 229 15.55 -17.60 -17.37
CA LEU A 229 15.06 -16.35 -17.93
C LEU A 229 13.53 -16.29 -17.89
N GLN A 230 12.85 -17.42 -18.11
CA GLN A 230 11.40 -17.50 -17.98
C GLN A 230 10.96 -17.22 -16.54
N HIS A 231 11.68 -17.76 -15.56
CA HIS A 231 11.40 -17.47 -14.15
C HIS A 231 11.57 -15.98 -13.81
N VAL A 232 12.64 -15.35 -14.30
CA VAL A 232 12.87 -13.90 -14.10
C VAL A 232 11.77 -13.07 -14.78
N TYR A 233 11.33 -13.46 -15.97
CA TYR A 233 10.25 -12.80 -16.70
C TYR A 233 8.93 -12.86 -15.94
N ASP A 234 8.51 -14.05 -15.53
CA ASP A 234 7.27 -14.27 -14.77
C ASP A 234 7.30 -13.50 -13.44
N ARG A 235 8.44 -13.52 -12.74
CA ARG A 235 8.64 -12.74 -11.52
C ARG A 235 8.52 -11.24 -11.78
N SER A 236 9.13 -10.74 -12.85
CA SER A 236 9.09 -9.32 -13.22
C SER A 236 7.65 -8.85 -13.50
N LEU A 237 6.83 -9.68 -14.14
CA LEU A 237 5.41 -9.38 -14.36
C LEU A 237 4.63 -9.31 -13.05
N VAL A 238 4.88 -10.23 -12.12
CA VAL A 238 4.26 -10.22 -10.78
C VAL A 238 4.70 -8.99 -9.98
N ASP A 239 5.97 -8.64 -10.04
CA ASP A 239 6.51 -7.47 -9.34
C ASP A 239 5.91 -6.17 -9.91
N LEU A 240 5.80 -6.04 -11.24
CA LEU A 240 5.08 -4.94 -11.87
C LEU A 240 3.60 -4.90 -11.47
N ALA A 241 2.95 -6.07 -11.34
CA ALA A 241 1.56 -6.13 -10.89
C ALA A 241 1.39 -5.60 -9.46
N SER A 242 2.37 -5.89 -8.59
CA SER A 242 2.39 -5.47 -7.19
C SER A 242 2.60 -3.97 -7.04
N LEU A 243 3.41 -3.35 -7.90
CA LEU A 243 3.72 -1.92 -7.85
C LEU A 243 2.60 -1.02 -8.38
N ARG A 244 1.50 -1.58 -8.85
CA ARG A 244 0.38 -0.79 -9.34
C ARG A 244 -0.30 -0.08 -8.17
N ILE A 245 -0.51 1.21 -8.31
CA ILE A 245 -1.32 2.04 -7.42
C ILE A 245 -2.55 2.58 -8.13
N ARG A 246 -3.59 2.83 -7.33
CA ARG A 246 -4.86 3.37 -7.81
C ARG A 246 -5.37 4.45 -6.85
N PRO A 247 -5.41 5.72 -7.26
CA PRO A 247 -6.15 6.73 -6.52
C PRO A 247 -7.66 6.41 -6.62
N ARG A 248 -8.26 5.96 -5.50
CA ARG A 248 -9.68 5.55 -5.47
C ARG A 248 -10.61 6.73 -5.18
N GLU A 249 -10.84 7.53 -6.22
CA GLU A 249 -12.10 8.27 -6.41
C GLU A 249 -12.77 7.71 -7.67
N GLU A 250 -14.09 7.53 -7.64
CA GLU A 250 -14.91 6.59 -8.45
C GLU A 250 -14.96 6.86 -9.97
N HIS A 251 -14.04 7.66 -10.50
CA HIS A 251 -13.93 8.00 -11.92
C HIS A 251 -12.61 7.57 -12.55
N LEU A 252 -11.63 7.15 -11.73
CA LEU A 252 -10.27 6.89 -12.18
C LEU A 252 -10.05 5.37 -12.29
N GLY A 253 -9.85 4.92 -13.52
CA GLY A 253 -9.68 3.51 -13.90
C GLY A 253 -8.23 3.05 -13.94
N TRP A 254 -7.29 3.88 -13.49
CA TRP A 254 -5.87 3.65 -13.72
C TRP A 254 -5.27 2.77 -12.65
N ALA A 255 -4.38 1.90 -13.08
CA ALA A 255 -3.45 1.19 -12.25
C ALA A 255 -2.07 1.51 -12.82
N MET A 256 -1.43 2.55 -12.28
CA MET A 256 -0.12 3.03 -12.74
C MET A 256 0.98 2.55 -11.79
N PRO A 257 2.25 2.49 -12.23
CA PRO A 257 3.34 2.16 -11.33
C PRO A 257 3.48 3.18 -10.19
N ALA A 258 3.76 2.72 -8.97
CA ALA A 258 4.24 3.55 -7.88
C ALA A 258 5.75 3.82 -8.02
N GLY A 259 6.27 4.76 -7.21
CA GLY A 259 7.71 5.01 -7.11
C GLY A 259 8.49 3.84 -6.49
N GLY A 260 7.86 3.02 -5.65
CA GLY A 260 8.48 1.81 -5.08
C GLY A 260 7.96 1.41 -3.71
N VAL A 261 8.41 0.25 -3.22
CA VAL A 261 7.97 -0.31 -1.94
C VAL A 261 8.98 -0.10 -0.79
N PRO A 262 8.52 -0.03 0.47
CA PRO A 262 7.14 0.24 0.88
C PRO A 262 6.82 1.75 0.92
N TRP A 263 7.84 2.62 1.02
CA TRP A 263 7.67 4.03 1.35
C TRP A 263 7.28 4.94 0.18
N PHE A 264 7.30 4.42 -1.04
CA PHE A 264 7.03 5.19 -2.27
C PHE A 264 5.81 4.64 -3.02
N LEU A 265 4.86 4.02 -2.30
CA LEU A 265 3.57 3.54 -2.79
C LEU A 265 2.57 4.68 -3.03
N ALA A 266 3.03 5.68 -3.77
CA ALA A 266 2.35 6.91 -4.15
C ALA A 266 2.68 7.25 -5.61
N VAL A 267 2.02 8.28 -6.16
CA VAL A 267 2.28 8.69 -7.55
C VAL A 267 3.63 9.40 -7.58
N PHE A 268 4.54 8.89 -8.42
CA PHE A 268 5.83 9.50 -8.73
C PHE A 268 5.94 9.69 -10.23
N GLY A 269 5.80 10.93 -10.73
CA GLY A 269 5.63 11.22 -12.15
C GLY A 269 6.77 10.64 -13.00
N ARG A 270 8.01 11.05 -12.70
CA ARG A 270 9.21 10.57 -13.40
C ARG A 270 9.32 9.04 -13.39
N ASP A 271 9.26 8.43 -12.21
CA ASP A 271 9.42 6.99 -12.02
C ASP A 271 8.36 6.20 -12.78
N SER A 272 7.10 6.67 -12.70
CA SER A 272 5.97 6.06 -13.40
C SER A 272 6.10 6.20 -14.92
N LEU A 273 6.58 7.34 -15.42
CA LEU A 273 6.79 7.59 -16.84
C LEU A 273 7.88 6.67 -17.40
N VAL A 274 9.02 6.57 -16.71
CA VAL A 274 10.13 5.71 -17.13
C VAL A 274 9.75 4.23 -17.05
N ALA A 275 9.14 3.79 -15.95
CA ALA A 275 8.68 2.41 -15.80
C ALA A 275 7.63 2.05 -16.86
N ALA A 276 6.67 2.93 -17.11
CA ALA A 276 5.67 2.73 -18.15
C ALA A 276 6.27 2.68 -19.56
N TYR A 277 7.25 3.54 -19.86
CA TYR A 277 7.99 3.51 -21.13
C TYR A 277 8.68 2.15 -21.33
N GLN A 278 9.44 1.70 -20.33
CA GLN A 278 10.20 0.45 -20.40
C GLN A 278 9.30 -0.79 -20.50
N THR A 279 8.05 -0.67 -20.00
CA THR A 279 7.08 -1.77 -19.99
C THR A 279 6.09 -1.74 -21.14
N LEU A 280 6.15 -0.76 -22.04
CA LEU A 280 5.27 -0.68 -23.23
C LEU A 280 5.13 -2.01 -23.99
N PRO A 281 6.21 -2.78 -24.25
CA PRO A 281 6.09 -4.04 -24.97
C PRO A 281 5.31 -5.14 -24.24
N PHE A 282 5.20 -5.03 -22.91
CA PHE A 282 4.63 -6.08 -22.07
C PHE A 282 3.26 -5.68 -21.53
N GLN A 283 3.09 -4.42 -21.13
CA GLN A 283 1.92 -3.91 -20.42
C GLN A 283 1.64 -2.44 -20.81
N PRO A 284 1.21 -2.16 -22.06
CA PRO A 284 0.97 -0.79 -22.53
C PRO A 284 -0.15 -0.06 -21.76
N SER A 285 -1.00 -0.80 -21.05
CA SER A 285 -2.00 -0.21 -20.15
C SER A 285 -1.38 0.62 -19.02
N LEU A 286 -0.14 0.31 -18.59
CA LEU A 286 0.58 1.12 -17.60
C LEU A 286 0.88 2.52 -18.15
N ALA A 287 1.32 2.62 -19.40
CA ALA A 287 1.57 3.91 -20.05
C ALA A 287 0.31 4.75 -20.18
N ARG A 288 -0.79 4.14 -20.64
CA ARG A 288 -2.09 4.82 -20.68
C ARG A 288 -2.51 5.33 -19.30
N ALA A 289 -2.43 4.47 -18.29
CA ALA A 289 -2.77 4.79 -16.90
C ALA A 289 -1.92 5.95 -16.35
N THR A 290 -0.61 5.91 -16.55
CA THR A 290 0.31 6.98 -16.15
C THR A 290 -0.01 8.30 -16.86
N LEU A 291 -0.22 8.27 -18.19
CA LEU A 291 -0.55 9.47 -18.97
C LEU A 291 -1.86 10.11 -18.52
N GLU A 292 -2.91 9.31 -18.29
CA GLU A 292 -4.18 9.85 -17.78
C GLU A 292 -4.03 10.46 -16.38
N ALA A 293 -3.36 9.76 -15.46
CA ALA A 293 -3.17 10.23 -14.09
C ALA A 293 -2.38 11.54 -14.02
N LEU A 294 -1.29 11.64 -14.78
CA LEU A 294 -0.45 12.83 -14.82
C LEU A 294 -1.12 13.99 -15.57
N ALA A 295 -1.92 13.71 -16.60
CA ALA A 295 -2.70 14.73 -17.29
C ALA A 295 -3.77 15.36 -16.38
N GLU A 296 -4.45 14.55 -15.56
CA GLU A 296 -5.46 15.06 -14.61
C GLU A 296 -4.86 15.88 -13.48
N ASN A 297 -3.59 15.64 -13.12
CA ASN A 297 -2.87 16.36 -12.09
C ASN A 297 -1.78 17.28 -12.67
N GLN A 298 -1.87 17.66 -13.95
CA GLN A 298 -0.93 18.62 -14.55
C GLN A 298 -1.23 20.01 -14.00
N ALA A 299 -0.20 20.75 -13.59
CA ALA A 299 -0.34 22.07 -12.99
C ALA A 299 -1.12 23.03 -13.91
N ALA A 300 -2.01 23.81 -13.30
CA ALA A 300 -2.84 24.81 -13.97
C ALA A 300 -2.51 26.23 -13.53
N GLU A 301 -1.96 26.38 -12.33
CA GLU A 301 -1.63 27.67 -11.71
C GLU A 301 -0.22 27.59 -11.12
N ARG A 302 0.36 28.76 -10.86
CA ARG A 302 1.67 28.89 -10.23
C ARG A 302 1.53 28.88 -8.71
N ASP A 303 2.33 28.06 -8.04
CA ASP A 303 2.41 27.99 -6.58
C ASP A 303 3.84 27.62 -6.15
N ASP A 304 4.52 28.58 -5.53
CA ASP A 304 5.91 28.41 -5.11
C ASP A 304 6.06 27.33 -4.02
N PHE A 305 5.05 27.12 -3.16
CA PHE A 305 5.14 26.11 -2.09
C PHE A 305 5.22 24.70 -2.66
N THR A 306 4.48 24.41 -3.73
CA THR A 306 4.45 23.11 -4.40
C THR A 306 5.34 23.04 -5.64
N ASP A 307 6.13 24.08 -5.89
CA ASP A 307 6.95 24.29 -7.10
C ASP A 307 6.16 24.16 -8.42
N ALA A 308 4.86 24.52 -8.37
CA ALA A 308 3.95 24.40 -9.49
C ALA A 308 4.10 25.58 -10.45
N GLU A 309 4.08 25.28 -11.75
CA GLU A 309 4.01 26.24 -12.84
C GLU A 309 3.02 25.71 -13.89
N PRO A 310 2.19 26.56 -14.52
CA PRO A 310 1.21 26.10 -15.49
C PRO A 310 1.85 25.22 -16.58
N GLY A 311 1.36 23.98 -16.73
CA GLY A 311 1.89 23.03 -17.71
C GLY A 311 2.87 21.99 -17.17
N LYS A 312 3.46 22.18 -15.97
CA LYS A 312 4.31 21.17 -15.34
C LYS A 312 3.55 19.89 -15.02
N ILE A 313 4.25 18.77 -15.18
CA ILE A 313 3.82 17.45 -14.71
C ILE A 313 4.41 17.22 -13.32
N LEU A 314 3.61 16.70 -12.39
CA LEU A 314 4.02 16.53 -10.99
C LEU A 314 5.21 15.58 -10.83
N HIS A 315 6.02 15.85 -9.81
CA HIS A 315 7.04 14.95 -9.31
C HIS A 315 6.40 13.85 -8.47
N GLU A 316 5.56 14.24 -7.52
CA GLU A 316 5.08 13.38 -6.45
C GLU A 316 3.70 13.83 -5.96
N LEU A 317 2.82 12.87 -5.63
CA LEU A 317 1.53 13.14 -4.99
C LEU A 317 1.30 12.19 -3.81
N ARG A 318 1.35 12.75 -2.61
CA ARG A 318 1.15 12.15 -1.31
C ARG A 318 -0.19 12.54 -0.70
N ARG A 319 -0.67 11.70 0.22
CA ARG A 319 -1.98 11.89 0.91
C ARG A 319 -1.88 11.75 2.42
N GLY A 320 -0.65 11.81 2.93
CA GLY A 320 -0.31 11.61 4.33
C GLY A 320 -0.78 12.74 5.24
N LYS A 321 -0.49 12.57 6.53
CA LYS A 321 -0.86 13.53 7.57
C LYS A 321 -0.19 14.88 7.33
N LEU A 322 1.08 14.92 6.96
CA LEU A 322 1.81 16.19 6.81
C LEU A 322 1.24 17.04 5.66
N VAL A 323 0.95 16.40 4.53
CA VAL A 323 0.25 17.03 3.40
C VAL A 323 -1.15 17.48 3.81
N GLY A 324 -1.91 16.61 4.48
CA GLY A 324 -3.26 16.92 4.93
C GLY A 324 -3.37 18.08 5.93
N LEU A 325 -2.26 18.40 6.62
CA LEU A 325 -2.12 19.55 7.53
C LEU A 325 -1.47 20.77 6.86
N GLY A 326 -1.08 20.68 5.59
CA GLY A 326 -0.38 21.75 4.86
C GLY A 326 1.05 22.00 5.35
N LEU A 327 1.68 21.01 5.98
CA LEU A 327 3.05 21.09 6.51
C LEU A 327 4.11 20.57 5.54
N ASP A 328 3.67 19.89 4.48
CA ASP A 328 4.52 19.27 3.48
C ASP A 328 3.96 19.55 2.08
N PRO A 329 4.80 19.89 1.09
CA PRO A 329 4.37 20.35 -0.21
C PRO A 329 3.98 19.23 -1.19
N HIS A 330 4.11 17.94 -0.82
CA HIS A 330 3.94 16.81 -1.74
C HIS A 330 2.48 16.49 -2.11
N GLY A 331 1.58 17.48 -2.10
CA GLY A 331 0.14 17.26 -2.13
C GLY A 331 -0.69 17.95 -3.23
N PRO A 332 -0.32 17.99 -4.53
CA PRO A 332 0.86 17.47 -5.26
C PRO A 332 2.09 18.40 -5.25
N TYR A 333 3.28 17.85 -5.53
CA TYR A 333 4.53 18.59 -5.71
C TYR A 333 5.09 18.44 -7.13
N TYR A 334 5.64 19.52 -7.69
CA TYR A 334 6.08 19.63 -9.08
C TYR A 334 7.59 19.88 -9.25
N GLY A 335 8.40 19.67 -8.20
CA GLY A 335 9.86 19.88 -8.20
C GLY A 335 10.69 18.91 -9.05
N THR A 336 10.11 18.36 -10.11
CA THR A 336 10.80 17.53 -11.10
C THR A 336 11.17 18.38 -12.30
N HIS A 337 12.40 18.21 -12.77
CA HIS A 337 12.87 18.88 -13.98
C HIS A 337 12.51 18.09 -15.26
N ASP A 338 12.35 16.77 -15.17
CA ASP A 338 12.30 15.86 -16.31
C ASP A 338 10.91 15.24 -16.61
N ALA A 339 9.95 15.29 -15.67
CA ALA A 339 8.66 14.63 -15.86
C ALA A 339 7.83 15.24 -17.01
N THR A 340 7.90 16.56 -17.22
CA THR A 340 7.11 17.23 -18.27
C THR A 340 7.53 16.80 -19.68
N GLN A 341 8.84 16.66 -19.92
CA GLN A 341 9.39 16.19 -21.19
C GLN A 341 9.16 14.68 -21.34
N LEU A 342 9.35 13.91 -20.26
CA LEU A 342 9.08 12.47 -20.24
C LEU A 342 7.59 12.16 -20.53
N PHE A 343 6.66 13.02 -20.12
CA PHE A 343 5.24 12.89 -20.44
C PHE A 343 4.99 12.97 -21.94
N LEU A 344 5.62 13.92 -22.63
CA LEU A 344 5.53 14.05 -24.09
C LEU A 344 6.18 12.87 -24.81
N ILE A 345 7.34 12.41 -24.33
CA ILE A 345 8.03 11.23 -24.87
C ILE A 345 7.16 9.98 -24.74
N LEU A 346 6.59 9.74 -23.56
CA LEU A 346 5.73 8.57 -23.35
C LEU A 346 4.45 8.66 -24.20
N LEU A 347 3.90 9.86 -24.39
CA LEU A 347 2.71 10.07 -25.22
C LEU A 347 2.97 9.67 -26.69
N ASP A 348 4.09 10.08 -27.27
CA ASP A 348 4.51 9.68 -28.63
C ASP A 348 4.74 8.17 -28.74
N GLU A 349 5.51 7.61 -27.81
CA GLU A 349 5.89 6.20 -27.86
C GLU A 349 4.70 5.28 -27.57
N TYR A 350 3.75 5.72 -26.74
CA TYR A 350 2.47 5.03 -26.58
C TYR A 350 1.68 4.97 -27.89
N GLU A 351 1.55 6.08 -28.63
CA GLU A 351 0.87 6.08 -29.93
C GLU A 351 1.59 5.17 -30.92
N ARG A 352 2.92 5.27 -31.02
CA ARG A 352 3.73 4.48 -31.94
C ARG A 352 3.63 2.99 -31.65
N TRP A 353 3.55 2.59 -30.38
CA TRP A 353 3.43 1.20 -29.97
C TRP A 353 2.01 0.64 -30.13
N THR A 354 1.00 1.39 -29.71
CA THR A 354 -0.39 0.89 -29.60
C THR A 354 -1.28 1.24 -30.79
N GLY A 355 -0.96 2.28 -31.54
CA GLY A 355 -1.81 2.87 -32.57
C GLY A 355 -3.06 3.58 -32.03
N ASP A 356 -3.17 3.82 -30.71
CA ASP A 356 -4.34 4.47 -30.09
C ASP A 356 -4.29 6.01 -30.23
N THR A 357 -4.37 6.48 -31.48
CA THR A 357 -4.41 7.92 -31.82
C THR A 357 -5.58 8.65 -31.17
N ALA A 358 -6.71 7.96 -30.94
CA ALA A 358 -7.88 8.58 -30.34
C ALA A 358 -7.61 9.01 -28.89
N PHE A 359 -6.93 8.17 -28.12
CA PHE A 359 -6.48 8.50 -26.78
C PHE A 359 -5.48 9.65 -26.78
N VAL A 360 -4.45 9.61 -27.63
CA VAL A 360 -3.42 10.66 -27.68
C VAL A 360 -4.03 12.02 -28.05
N ARG A 361 -4.96 12.08 -29.00
CA ARG A 361 -5.69 13.32 -29.33
C ARG A 361 -6.50 13.87 -28.17
N LYS A 362 -7.04 13.01 -27.29
CA LYS A 362 -7.73 13.47 -26.07
C LYS A 362 -6.78 14.24 -25.14
N LEU A 363 -5.50 13.88 -25.11
CA LEU A 363 -4.47 14.51 -24.29
C LEU A 363 -3.74 15.68 -24.99
N GLU A 364 -4.13 16.04 -26.21
CA GLU A 364 -3.54 17.19 -26.93
C GLU A 364 -3.54 18.48 -26.10
N PRO A 365 -4.61 18.87 -25.37
CA PRO A 365 -4.58 20.08 -24.56
C PRO A 365 -3.52 20.04 -23.44
N ASN A 366 -3.27 18.87 -22.86
CA ASN A 366 -2.23 18.67 -21.85
C ASN A 366 -0.83 18.73 -22.47
N ALA A 367 -0.64 18.11 -23.64
CA ALA A 367 0.60 18.14 -24.37
C ALA A 367 0.99 19.57 -24.80
N ARG A 368 0.02 20.37 -25.26
CA ARG A 368 0.26 21.79 -25.59
C ARG A 368 0.71 22.59 -24.38
N ARG A 369 0.03 22.46 -23.24
CA ARG A 369 0.45 23.12 -22.00
C ARG A 369 1.85 22.69 -21.53
N ALA A 370 2.22 21.42 -21.72
CA ALA A 370 3.56 20.95 -21.40
C ALA A 370 4.62 21.58 -22.32
N LEU A 371 4.30 21.75 -23.62
CA LEU A 371 5.17 22.46 -24.56
C LEU A 371 5.25 23.96 -24.27
N ASP A 372 4.12 24.61 -23.96
CA ASP A 372 4.08 26.02 -23.57
C ASP A 372 4.96 26.26 -22.34
N TRP A 373 4.93 25.36 -21.34
CA TRP A 373 5.85 25.43 -20.20
C TRP A 373 7.32 25.27 -20.60
N ILE A 374 7.64 24.33 -21.49
CA ILE A 374 9.02 24.12 -21.99
C ILE A 374 9.56 25.38 -22.68
N ASP A 375 8.73 26.05 -23.50
CA ASP A 375 9.13 27.22 -24.28
C ASP A 375 9.15 28.53 -23.46
N GLU A 376 8.44 28.57 -22.32
CA GLU A 376 8.31 29.77 -21.48
C GLU A 376 8.98 29.58 -20.11
N ASP A 377 8.28 29.04 -19.13
CA ASP A 377 8.74 28.99 -17.74
C ASP A 377 9.92 28.01 -17.52
N GLY A 378 10.13 27.06 -18.42
CA GLY A 378 11.22 26.07 -18.39
C GLY A 378 12.55 26.56 -18.98
N ASP A 379 12.52 27.57 -19.87
CA ASP A 379 13.67 28.20 -20.54
C ASP A 379 13.77 29.67 -20.07
N LEU A 380 14.35 29.86 -18.89
CA LEU A 380 14.36 31.13 -18.16
C LEU A 380 15.16 32.22 -18.88
N ASP A 381 16.16 31.85 -19.68
CA ASP A 381 17.01 32.81 -20.41
C ASP A 381 16.77 32.86 -21.93
N GLY A 382 15.94 31.95 -22.45
CA GLY A 382 15.49 31.92 -23.84
C GLY A 382 16.51 31.35 -24.82
N ASP A 383 17.47 30.54 -24.34
CA ASP A 383 18.53 29.95 -25.14
C ASP A 383 18.18 28.55 -25.71
N GLY A 384 17.03 28.02 -25.34
CA GLY A 384 16.50 26.72 -25.75
C GLY A 384 16.98 25.54 -24.90
N PHE A 385 17.71 25.79 -23.81
CA PHE A 385 17.95 24.82 -22.76
C PHE A 385 16.93 24.98 -21.63
N LEU A 386 16.78 23.93 -20.83
CA LEU A 386 15.87 23.95 -19.69
C LEU A 386 16.67 24.18 -18.43
N GLU A 387 16.20 25.09 -17.58
CA GLU A 387 16.78 25.36 -16.28
C GLU A 387 15.98 24.74 -15.14
N TYR A 388 16.67 24.53 -14.01
CA TYR A 388 16.03 24.13 -12.76
C TYR A 388 16.44 25.09 -11.65
N GLU A 389 15.45 25.80 -11.11
CA GLU A 389 15.58 26.60 -9.91
C GLU A 389 14.46 26.21 -8.94
N SER A 390 14.84 25.60 -7.80
CA SER A 390 13.88 25.27 -6.74
C SER A 390 13.43 26.54 -6.03
N ARG A 391 12.12 26.65 -5.74
CA ARG A 391 11.52 27.83 -5.11
C ARG A 391 11.26 27.69 -3.61
#